data_AF-A0A851AK33-F1
#
_entry.id   AF-A0A851AK33-F1
#
_cell.length_a   1.000
_cell.length_b   1.000
_cell.length_c   1.000
_cell.angle_alpha   90.00
_cell.angle_beta   90.00
_cell.angle_gamma   90.00
#
_symmetry.space_group_name_H-M   'P 1'
#
loop_
_entity.id
_entity.type
_entity.pdbx_description
1 polymer ?
#
loop_
_entity_poly.entity_id
_entity_poly.type
_entity_poly.pdbx_seq_one_letter_code
_entity_poly.pdbx_strand_id
1 'polypeptide(L)'
;VPKYLSQQWNKASGRGEVGKLRIAKNQGRTEVSFTLNEELASINDIGGKPASVSAPREHPFLLQSVGGQTLTVFTESSVDKLSLEGIVVQRAECRPAASENYMKLKRLQIEESSKPVRLSQQLDKAVTTNYKPVANHQYNIEYEKKKKEDGKRARADKQQVLDMLFSAFEKHQYYNIKDLVDITKQPVIYLKEILREIGIYNVKGTHKNTWELKPEYRHYQGEDKSD
;
A
#
# COMPACT_ATOMS: atom_id res chain seq x y z
N VAL A 1 -3.97 13.01 -31.40
CA VAL A 1 -2.68 13.30 -32.07
C VAL A 1 -1.64 12.27 -31.67
N PRO A 2 -0.57 12.02 -32.46
CA PRO A 2 0.51 11.11 -32.09
C PRO A 2 1.29 11.59 -30.85
N LYS A 3 1.81 10.66 -30.04
CA LYS A 3 2.51 10.97 -28.77
C LYS A 3 3.71 11.91 -28.94
N TYR A 4 4.52 11.70 -29.98
CA TYR A 4 5.69 12.55 -30.22
C TYR A 4 5.28 14.01 -30.50
N LEU A 5 4.13 14.22 -31.16
CA LEU A 5 3.65 15.55 -31.52
C LEU A 5 3.21 16.33 -30.29
N SER A 6 2.46 15.69 -29.38
CA SER A 6 2.11 16.30 -28.08
C SER A 6 3.34 16.61 -27.23
N GLN A 7 4.37 15.76 -27.28
CA GLN A 7 5.63 16.02 -26.58
C GLN A 7 6.37 17.24 -27.15
N GLN A 8 6.34 17.46 -28.48
CA GLN A 8 6.91 18.67 -29.07
C GLN A 8 6.09 19.93 -28.73
N TRP A 9 4.76 19.83 -28.69
CA TRP A 9 3.90 20.96 -28.30
C TRP A 9 4.17 21.43 -26.86
N ASN A 10 4.46 20.50 -25.94
CA ASN A 10 4.83 20.84 -24.57
C ASN A 10 6.18 21.59 -24.45
N LYS A 11 7.00 21.57 -25.49
CA LYS A 11 8.27 22.31 -25.54
C LYS A 11 8.13 23.71 -26.14
N ALA A 12 6.94 24.09 -26.60
CA ALA A 12 6.71 25.40 -27.17
C ALA A 12 6.89 26.49 -26.12
N SER A 13 7.74 27.47 -26.43
CA SER A 13 8.01 28.62 -25.56
C SER A 13 7.12 29.82 -25.93
N GLY A 14 6.96 30.77 -25.00
CA GLY A 14 6.24 32.02 -25.25
C GLY A 14 4.72 31.87 -25.26
N ARG A 15 4.06 32.34 -26.34
CA ARG A 15 2.59 32.37 -26.47
C ARG A 15 1.97 31.01 -26.84
N GLY A 16 2.77 29.95 -26.92
CA GLY A 16 2.30 28.60 -27.25
C GLY A 16 2.00 28.38 -28.74
N GLU A 17 2.65 29.12 -29.64
CA GLU A 17 2.53 28.86 -31.08
C GLU A 17 3.27 27.57 -31.45
N VAL A 18 2.53 26.57 -31.93
CA VAL A 18 3.09 25.24 -32.25
C VAL A 18 3.22 24.97 -33.75
N GLY A 19 2.54 25.74 -34.60
CA GLY A 19 2.47 25.46 -36.03
C GLY A 19 1.28 26.11 -36.70
N LYS A 20 1.05 25.73 -37.95
CA LYS A 20 -0.02 26.26 -38.80
C LYS A 20 -0.96 25.14 -39.25
N LEU A 21 -2.26 25.38 -39.14
CA LEU A 21 -3.28 24.48 -39.66
C LEU A 21 -3.73 24.98 -41.04
N ARG A 22 -3.60 24.14 -42.06
CA ARG A 22 -4.06 24.42 -43.43
C ARG A 22 -5.33 23.62 -43.71
N ILE A 23 -6.36 24.31 -44.18
CA ILE A 23 -7.63 23.72 -44.63
C ILE A 23 -7.80 24.08 -46.10
N ALA A 24 -7.68 23.11 -46.98
CA ALA A 24 -7.93 23.26 -48.41
C ALA A 24 -9.27 22.62 -48.76
N LYS A 25 -10.16 23.38 -49.40
CA LYS A 25 -11.44 22.89 -49.89
C LYS A 25 -11.43 22.95 -51.41
N ASN A 26 -11.27 21.79 -52.04
CA ASN A 26 -11.38 21.63 -53.48
C ASN A 26 -12.76 21.05 -53.80
N GLN A 27 -13.23 21.20 -55.04
CA GLN A 27 -14.57 20.79 -55.47
C GLN A 27 -14.84 19.30 -55.13
N GLY A 28 -15.51 19.06 -54.00
CA GLY A 28 -15.85 17.73 -53.48
C GLY A 28 -14.88 17.10 -52.47
N ARG A 29 -13.72 17.72 -52.17
CA ARG A 29 -12.75 17.16 -51.20
C ARG A 29 -12.24 18.24 -50.24
N THR A 30 -12.38 17.97 -48.94
CA THR A 30 -11.75 18.76 -47.89
C THR A 30 -10.47 18.08 -47.43
N GLU A 31 -9.34 18.76 -47.55
CA GLU A 31 -8.04 18.31 -47.06
C GLU A 31 -7.61 19.20 -45.91
N VAL A 32 -7.37 18.58 -44.76
CA VAL A 32 -6.90 19.27 -43.56
C VAL A 32 -5.51 18.75 -43.24
N SER A 33 -4.55 19.64 -43.05
CA SER A 33 -3.16 19.29 -42.72
C SER A 33 -2.57 20.27 -41.74
N PHE A 34 -1.83 19.77 -40.77
CA PHE A 34 -1.07 20.58 -39.82
C PHE A 34 0.41 20.58 -40.18
N THR A 35 1.03 21.75 -40.13
CA THR A 35 2.46 21.95 -40.35
C THR A 35 3.10 22.43 -39.04
N LEU A 36 4.01 21.62 -38.49
CA LEU A 36 4.76 21.93 -37.27
C LEU A 36 5.80 23.04 -37.54
N ASN A 37 5.97 23.94 -36.57
CA ASN A 37 7.01 24.97 -36.62
C ASN A 37 8.41 24.35 -36.65
N GLU A 38 9.34 25.04 -37.31
CA GLU A 38 10.70 24.54 -37.57
C GLU A 38 11.51 24.35 -36.28
N GLU A 39 11.36 25.29 -35.35
CA GLU A 39 12.01 25.26 -34.03
C GLU A 39 11.56 24.03 -33.22
N LEU A 40 10.29 23.63 -33.34
CA LEU A 40 9.72 22.47 -32.65
C LEU A 40 9.95 21.15 -33.39
N ALA A 41 10.31 21.21 -34.67
CA ALA A 41 10.68 20.02 -35.44
C ALA A 41 12.08 19.52 -35.09
N SER A 42 12.93 20.41 -34.57
CA SER A 42 14.29 20.09 -34.13
C SER A 42 14.26 19.38 -32.78
N ILE A 43 14.61 18.09 -32.76
CA ILE A 43 14.67 17.30 -31.53
C ILE A 43 16.09 17.43 -30.96
N ASN A 44 16.22 17.91 -29.74
CA ASN A 44 17.49 17.91 -29.01
C ASN A 44 17.59 16.66 -28.14
N ASP A 45 18.78 16.06 -28.10
CA ASP A 45 19.11 14.95 -27.21
C ASP A 45 19.30 15.44 -25.76
N ILE A 46 19.37 14.52 -24.80
CA ILE A 46 19.49 14.77 -23.35
C ILE A 46 20.73 15.62 -22.98
N GLY A 47 21.68 15.80 -23.91
CA GLY A 47 22.85 16.68 -23.77
C GLY A 47 22.83 17.97 -24.61
N GLY A 48 21.69 18.41 -25.13
CA GLY A 48 21.56 19.66 -25.90
C GLY A 48 22.17 19.62 -27.31
N LYS A 49 22.65 18.46 -27.77
CA LYS A 49 23.07 18.24 -29.17
C LYS A 49 21.85 17.96 -30.04
N PRO A 50 21.81 18.42 -31.31
CA PRO A 50 20.74 18.07 -32.23
C PRO A 50 20.72 16.55 -32.41
N ALA A 51 19.56 15.93 -32.19
CA ALA A 51 19.38 14.50 -32.37
C ALA A 51 19.55 14.14 -33.86
N SER A 52 19.91 12.88 -34.11
CA SER A 52 20.03 12.33 -35.48
C SER A 52 18.70 12.23 -36.22
N VAL A 53 17.58 12.59 -35.58
CA VAL A 53 16.22 12.54 -36.11
C VAL A 53 15.48 13.84 -35.82
N SER A 54 14.59 14.24 -36.72
CA SER A 54 13.69 15.38 -36.53
C SER A 54 12.24 14.93 -36.53
N ALA A 55 11.34 15.71 -35.93
CA ALA A 55 9.92 15.39 -35.99
C ALA A 55 9.40 15.66 -37.42
N PRO A 56 8.49 14.83 -37.96
CA PRO A 56 7.80 15.13 -39.21
C PRO A 56 7.14 16.50 -39.12
N ARG A 57 7.23 17.31 -40.19
CA ARG A 57 6.61 18.64 -40.21
C ARG A 57 5.16 18.58 -40.63
N GLU A 58 4.85 17.79 -41.66
CA GLU A 58 3.50 17.69 -42.20
C GLU A 58 2.72 16.54 -41.60
N HIS A 59 1.47 16.85 -41.23
CA HIS A 59 0.56 15.91 -40.60
C HIS A 59 -0.83 16.03 -41.23
N PRO A 60 -1.22 15.13 -42.14
CA PRO A 60 -2.60 15.10 -42.64
C PRO A 60 -3.58 14.70 -41.53
N PHE A 61 -4.76 15.29 -41.58
CA PHE A 61 -5.87 15.00 -40.68
C PHE A 61 -6.92 14.18 -41.45
N LEU A 62 -7.26 13.02 -40.90
CA LEU A 62 -8.35 12.19 -41.40
C LEU A 62 -9.62 12.52 -40.64
N LEU A 63 -10.58 13.13 -41.33
CA LEU A 63 -11.88 13.46 -40.74
C LEU A 63 -12.66 12.17 -40.44
N GLN A 64 -13.25 12.09 -39.25
CA GLN A 64 -14.06 10.97 -38.80
C GLN A 64 -15.50 11.42 -38.62
N SER A 65 -16.45 10.55 -38.96
CA SER A 65 -17.86 10.80 -38.69
C SER A 65 -18.11 10.85 -37.18
N VAL A 66 -18.90 11.83 -36.75
CA VAL A 66 -19.38 11.98 -35.36
C VAL A 66 -20.78 11.40 -35.16
N GLY A 67 -21.32 10.72 -36.17
CA GLY A 67 -22.63 10.06 -36.06
C GLY A 67 -22.60 8.87 -35.10
N GLY A 68 -23.65 8.73 -34.28
CA GLY A 68 -23.85 7.60 -33.37
C GLY A 68 -23.55 7.89 -31.90
N GLN A 69 -22.85 8.98 -31.57
CA GLN A 69 -22.64 9.43 -30.20
C GLN A 69 -22.47 10.95 -30.13
N THR A 70 -23.30 11.62 -29.32
CA THR A 70 -23.12 13.05 -29.02
C THR A 70 -22.00 13.21 -28.00
N LEU A 71 -20.96 13.96 -28.38
CA LEU A 71 -19.83 14.27 -27.51
C LEU A 71 -19.90 15.74 -27.09
N THR A 72 -19.70 16.01 -25.80
CA THR A 72 -19.70 17.37 -25.24
C THR A 72 -18.43 17.64 -24.44
N VAL A 73 -18.03 18.90 -24.35
CA VAL A 73 -16.85 19.34 -23.61
C VAL A 73 -17.30 20.16 -22.40
N PHE A 74 -16.83 19.78 -21.22
CA PHE A 74 -16.97 20.56 -19.99
C PHE A 74 -15.59 20.87 -19.43
N THR A 75 -15.49 21.97 -18.69
CA THR A 75 -14.27 22.43 -18.05
C THR A 75 -14.49 22.56 -16.55
N GLU A 76 -13.44 22.26 -15.79
CA GLU A 76 -13.37 22.45 -14.36
C GLU A 76 -12.25 23.46 -14.08
N SER A 77 -12.61 24.59 -13.48
CA SER A 77 -11.63 25.57 -13.03
C SER A 77 -10.96 25.13 -11.73
N SER A 78 -9.81 25.70 -11.39
CA SER A 78 -9.11 25.48 -10.12
C SER A 78 -9.88 25.95 -8.87
N VAL A 79 -11.07 26.51 -9.04
CA VAL A 79 -11.97 26.97 -7.96
C VAL A 79 -13.22 26.09 -7.93
N ASP A 80 -13.10 24.83 -8.34
CA ASP A 80 -14.17 23.81 -8.38
C ASP A 80 -15.44 24.24 -9.12
N LYS A 81 -15.30 25.20 -10.05
CA LYS A 81 -16.41 25.65 -10.91
C LYS A 81 -16.45 24.85 -12.20
N LEU A 82 -17.57 24.16 -12.41
CA LEU A 82 -17.88 23.42 -13.64
C LEU A 82 -18.57 24.33 -14.67
N SER A 83 -18.17 24.22 -15.94
CA SER A 83 -18.76 24.94 -17.08
C SER A 83 -18.89 24.02 -18.30
N LEU A 84 -19.91 24.22 -19.13
CA LEU A 84 -20.11 23.46 -20.37
C LEU A 84 -19.67 24.33 -21.57
N GLU A 85 -18.63 23.90 -22.29
CA GLU A 85 -18.03 24.66 -23.41
C GLU A 85 -18.81 24.47 -24.72
N GLY A 86 -19.33 23.26 -24.96
CA GLY A 86 -20.12 22.99 -26.16
C GLY A 86 -20.15 21.53 -26.60
N ILE A 87 -20.59 21.33 -27.83
CA ILE A 87 -20.80 20.02 -28.48
C ILE A 87 -19.75 19.82 -29.58
N VAL A 88 -19.18 18.63 -29.67
CA VAL A 88 -18.20 18.27 -30.70
C VAL A 88 -18.93 17.97 -32.01
N VAL A 89 -18.79 18.87 -32.98
CA VAL A 89 -19.41 18.73 -34.31
C VAL A 89 -18.52 18.01 -35.33
N GLN A 90 -17.22 17.89 -35.04
CA GLN A 90 -16.26 17.28 -35.95
C GLN A 90 -15.14 16.58 -35.20
N ARG A 91 -14.77 15.38 -35.69
CA ARG A 91 -13.65 14.60 -35.17
C ARG A 91 -12.61 14.41 -36.26
N ALA A 92 -11.34 14.47 -35.89
CA ALA A 92 -10.24 14.28 -36.82
C ALA A 92 -9.08 13.51 -36.17
N GLU A 93 -8.47 12.63 -36.96
CA GLU A 93 -7.29 11.86 -36.59
C GLU A 93 -6.05 12.43 -37.29
N CYS A 94 -5.14 13.02 -36.51
CA CYS A 94 -3.86 13.49 -37.01
C CYS A 94 -2.93 12.30 -37.23
N ARG A 95 -2.44 12.11 -38.47
CA ARG A 95 -1.46 11.07 -38.82
C ARG A 95 -0.12 11.68 -39.18
N PRO A 96 1.01 11.02 -38.87
CA PRO A 96 2.31 11.39 -39.40
C PRO A 96 2.33 11.17 -40.92
N ALA A 97 2.99 12.07 -41.66
CA ALA A 97 3.39 11.76 -43.03
C ALA A 97 4.38 10.57 -43.03
N ALA A 98 4.12 9.58 -43.87
CA ALA A 98 4.98 8.41 -44.02
C ALA A 98 6.35 8.85 -44.59
N SER A 99 7.34 8.97 -43.72
CA SER A 99 8.69 9.40 -44.05
C SER A 99 9.70 8.47 -43.38
N GLU A 100 10.87 8.31 -43.98
CA GLU A 100 11.95 7.51 -43.40
C GLU A 100 12.36 8.05 -42.01
N ASN A 101 12.34 9.37 -41.86
CA ASN A 101 12.62 10.06 -40.60
C ASN A 101 11.63 9.66 -39.50
N TYR A 102 10.32 9.60 -39.81
CA TYR A 102 9.32 9.12 -38.86
C TYR A 102 9.59 7.68 -38.42
N MET A 103 9.99 6.80 -39.35
CA MET A 103 10.32 5.41 -39.02
C MET A 103 11.56 5.29 -38.14
N LYS A 104 12.58 6.13 -38.37
CA LYS A 104 13.78 6.23 -37.49
C LYS A 104 13.38 6.71 -36.09
N LEU A 105 12.59 7.77 -35.99
CA LEU A 105 12.05 8.27 -34.72
C LEU A 105 11.26 7.18 -33.99
N LYS A 106 10.41 6.44 -34.72
CA LYS A 106 9.60 5.38 -34.13
C LYS A 106 10.46 4.22 -33.61
N ARG A 107 11.54 3.87 -34.31
CA ARG A 107 12.51 2.86 -33.88
C ARG A 107 13.18 3.27 -32.56
N LEU A 108 13.68 4.51 -32.47
CA LEU A 108 14.31 5.03 -31.25
C LEU A 108 13.34 5.03 -30.07
N GLN A 109 12.09 5.42 -30.28
CA GLN A 109 11.06 5.38 -29.24
C GLN A 109 10.79 3.96 -28.74
N ILE A 110 10.74 2.98 -29.65
CA ILE A 110 10.56 1.57 -29.26
C ILE A 110 11.78 1.09 -28.47
N GLU A 111 12.99 1.39 -28.92
CA GLU A 111 14.21 1.02 -28.23
C GLU A 111 14.25 1.59 -26.80
N GLU A 112 13.96 2.89 -26.63
CA GLU A 112 13.93 3.56 -25.34
C GLU A 112 12.85 2.98 -24.41
N SER A 113 11.62 2.79 -24.92
CA SER A 113 10.52 2.23 -24.13
C SER A 113 10.65 0.73 -23.84
N SER A 114 11.42 0.00 -24.65
CA SER A 114 11.71 -1.42 -24.44
C SER A 114 12.81 -1.68 -23.41
N LYS A 115 13.57 -0.65 -23.00
CA LYS A 115 14.60 -0.77 -21.96
C LYS A 115 13.92 -0.99 -20.61
N PRO A 116 14.12 -2.14 -19.94
CA PRO A 116 13.52 -2.40 -18.64
C PRO A 116 14.12 -1.47 -17.58
N VAL A 117 13.28 -0.96 -16.68
CA VAL A 117 13.69 -0.05 -15.59
C VAL A 117 14.63 -0.74 -14.59
N ARG A 118 14.52 -2.07 -14.47
CA ARG A 118 15.34 -2.88 -13.55
C ARG A 118 15.93 -4.04 -14.32
N LEU A 119 17.24 -4.22 -14.19
CA LEU A 119 17.97 -5.35 -14.72
C LEU A 119 18.47 -6.19 -13.55
N SER A 120 18.14 -7.48 -13.54
CA SER A 120 18.81 -8.43 -12.66
C SER A 120 20.24 -8.58 -13.14
N GLN A 121 21.20 -8.23 -12.28
CA GLN A 121 22.60 -8.52 -12.56
C GLN A 121 22.90 -9.94 -12.09
N GLN A 122 23.28 -10.82 -13.03
CA GLN A 122 23.80 -12.12 -12.65
C GLN A 122 25.16 -11.90 -11.97
N LEU A 123 25.31 -12.48 -10.80
CA LEU A 123 26.60 -12.52 -10.11
C LEU A 123 27.44 -13.62 -10.78
N ASP A 124 28.62 -13.26 -11.26
CA ASP A 124 29.57 -14.19 -11.88
C ASP A 124 29.95 -15.35 -10.93
N LYS A 125 29.97 -15.06 -9.63
CA LYS A 125 30.15 -16.05 -8.58
C LYS A 125 29.03 -15.93 -7.56
N ALA A 126 28.50 -17.07 -7.11
CA ALA A 126 27.58 -17.09 -5.99
C ALA A 126 28.26 -16.49 -4.76
N VAL A 127 27.66 -15.46 -4.17
CA VAL A 127 28.14 -14.87 -2.91
C VAL A 127 27.83 -15.86 -1.79
N THR A 128 28.78 -16.74 -1.52
CA THR A 128 28.72 -17.75 -0.45
C THR A 128 29.21 -17.22 0.90
N THR A 129 29.69 -15.98 0.96
CA THR A 129 30.24 -15.33 2.16
C THR A 129 29.17 -14.78 3.11
N ASN A 130 27.89 -14.88 2.74
CA ASN A 130 26.81 -14.49 3.63
C ASN A 130 26.63 -15.57 4.71
N TYR A 131 27.16 -15.32 5.90
CA TYR A 131 26.77 -16.02 7.12
C TYR A 131 25.27 -15.78 7.32
N LYS A 132 24.46 -16.75 6.88
CA LYS A 132 23.03 -16.74 7.16
C LYS A 132 22.91 -17.01 8.66
N PRO A 133 22.34 -16.10 9.47
CA PRO A 133 22.04 -16.44 10.85
C PRO A 133 21.19 -17.70 10.80
N VAL A 134 21.65 -18.76 11.48
CA VAL A 134 20.89 -19.99 11.57
C VAL A 134 19.62 -19.62 12.30
N ALA A 135 18.53 -19.47 11.55
CA ALA A 135 17.22 -19.20 12.11
C ALA A 135 16.89 -20.38 13.01
N ASN A 136 17.01 -20.19 14.31
CA ASN A 136 16.60 -21.20 15.25
C ASN A 136 15.09 -21.35 15.11
N HIS A 137 14.63 -22.56 14.82
CA HIS A 137 13.22 -22.81 14.59
C HIS A 137 12.42 -22.35 15.83
N GLN A 138 11.26 -21.72 15.62
CA GLN A 138 10.43 -21.16 16.70
C GLN A 138 10.20 -22.17 17.84
N TYR A 139 10.01 -23.44 17.48
CA TYR A 139 9.89 -24.55 18.43
C TYR A 139 11.09 -24.70 19.38
N ASN A 140 12.32 -24.52 18.91
CA ASN A 140 13.52 -24.63 19.74
C ASN A 140 13.62 -23.47 20.72
N ILE A 141 13.29 -22.25 20.27
CA ILE A 141 13.26 -21.05 21.12
C ILE A 141 12.22 -21.22 22.23
N GLU A 142 11.04 -21.71 21.89
CA GLU A 142 9.96 -22.00 22.84
C GLU A 142 10.34 -23.14 23.79
N TYR A 143 11.02 -24.18 23.31
CA TYR A 143 11.48 -25.29 24.14
C TYR A 143 12.51 -24.85 25.18
N GLU A 144 13.50 -24.03 24.81
CA GLU A 144 14.48 -23.46 25.74
C GLU A 144 13.81 -22.53 26.76
N LYS A 145 12.90 -21.66 26.31
CA LYS A 145 12.13 -20.78 27.19
C LYS A 145 11.30 -21.58 28.18
N LYS A 146 10.59 -22.62 27.73
CA LYS A 146 9.78 -23.49 28.59
C LYS A 146 10.64 -24.28 29.58
N LYS A 147 11.81 -24.77 29.18
CA LYS A 147 12.78 -25.43 30.08
C LYS A 147 13.26 -24.49 31.20
N LYS A 148 13.42 -23.21 30.90
CA LYS A 148 13.88 -22.18 31.86
C LYS A 148 12.76 -21.70 32.79
N GLU A 149 11.55 -21.48 32.27
CA GLU A 149 10.43 -20.90 33.02
C GLU A 149 9.57 -21.92 33.75
N ASP A 150 9.35 -23.10 33.15
CA ASP A 150 8.43 -24.14 33.66
C ASP A 150 9.18 -25.18 34.50
N GLY A 151 10.22 -24.73 35.22
CA GLY A 151 10.94 -25.55 36.20
C GLY A 151 9.96 -26.24 37.16
N LYS A 152 10.35 -27.39 37.70
CA LYS A 152 9.48 -28.18 38.61
C LYS A 152 8.98 -27.30 39.74
N ARG A 153 7.68 -26.96 39.71
CA ARG A 153 6.98 -26.17 40.72
C ARG A 153 7.04 -26.91 42.06
N ALA A 154 8.01 -26.57 42.89
CA ALA A 154 8.13 -27.11 44.24
C ALA A 154 7.02 -26.53 45.12
N ARG A 155 6.50 -27.33 46.05
CA ARG A 155 5.54 -26.84 47.05
C ARG A 155 6.25 -25.85 47.95
N ALA A 156 5.82 -24.60 47.94
CA ALA A 156 6.23 -23.61 48.92
C ALA A 156 5.52 -23.85 50.25
N ASP A 157 5.98 -23.19 51.31
CA ASP A 157 5.35 -23.29 52.62
C ASP A 157 3.90 -22.78 52.59
N LYS A 158 3.03 -23.42 53.38
CA LYS A 158 1.58 -23.16 53.36
C LYS A 158 1.28 -21.69 53.66
N GLN A 159 2.00 -21.09 54.61
CA GLN A 159 1.79 -19.70 55.01
C GLN A 159 2.17 -18.73 53.88
N GLN A 160 3.31 -18.97 53.23
CA GLN A 160 3.75 -18.15 52.09
C GLN A 160 2.75 -18.20 50.92
N VAL A 161 2.16 -19.37 50.66
CA VAL A 161 1.14 -19.51 49.60
C VAL A 161 -0.14 -18.77 49.97
N LEU A 162 -0.55 -18.79 51.24
CA LEU A 162 -1.69 -18.02 51.73
C LEU A 162 -1.49 -16.52 51.52
N ASP A 163 -0.33 -15.97 51.88
CA ASP A 163 -0.05 -14.54 51.71
C ASP A 163 -0.09 -14.12 50.23
N MET A 164 0.44 -14.97 49.33
CA MET A 164 0.35 -14.75 47.89
C MET A 164 -1.08 -14.82 47.36
N LEU A 165 -1.90 -15.74 47.88
CA LEU A 165 -3.30 -15.87 47.52
C LEU A 165 -4.11 -14.66 47.99
N PHE A 166 -3.94 -14.21 49.24
CA PHE A 166 -4.60 -13.01 49.75
C PHE A 166 -4.21 -11.77 48.95
N SER A 167 -2.92 -11.60 48.62
CA SER A 167 -2.45 -10.51 47.76
C SER A 167 -3.05 -10.55 46.34
N ALA A 168 -3.35 -11.74 45.81
CA ALA A 168 -4.04 -11.88 44.54
C ALA A 168 -5.52 -11.49 44.67
N PHE A 169 -6.23 -12.06 45.65
CA PHE A 169 -7.66 -11.80 45.89
C PHE A 169 -7.99 -10.37 46.31
N GLU A 170 -7.01 -9.62 46.82
CA GLU A 170 -7.11 -8.18 47.04
C GLU A 170 -7.25 -7.41 45.71
N LYS A 171 -6.62 -7.89 44.63
CA LYS A 171 -6.67 -7.24 43.30
C LYS A 171 -7.93 -7.61 42.52
N HIS A 172 -8.38 -8.87 42.61
CA HIS A 172 -9.62 -9.31 41.99
C HIS A 172 -10.38 -10.28 42.90
N GLN A 173 -11.68 -10.05 43.05
CA GLN A 173 -12.55 -10.84 43.93
C GLN A 173 -12.69 -12.32 43.50
N TYR A 174 -12.58 -12.59 42.20
CA TYR A 174 -12.78 -13.92 41.61
C TYR A 174 -11.59 -14.29 40.73
N TYR A 175 -11.05 -15.50 40.90
CA TYR A 175 -9.97 -16.02 40.07
C TYR A 175 -10.26 -17.42 39.52
N ASN A 176 -9.78 -17.70 38.30
CA ASN A 176 -9.72 -19.06 37.80
C ASN A 176 -8.52 -19.81 38.44
N ILE A 177 -8.66 -21.12 38.63
CA ILE A 177 -7.57 -21.95 39.14
C ILE A 177 -6.32 -21.88 38.27
N LYS A 178 -6.46 -21.67 36.94
CA LYS A 178 -5.31 -21.50 36.03
C LYS A 178 -4.49 -20.26 36.36
N ASP A 179 -5.16 -19.15 36.63
CA ASP A 179 -4.49 -17.87 36.92
C ASP A 179 -3.79 -17.93 38.28
N LEU A 180 -4.42 -18.54 39.29
CA LEU A 180 -3.81 -18.76 40.61
C LEU A 180 -2.57 -19.66 40.53
N VAL A 181 -2.60 -20.66 39.66
CA VAL A 181 -1.47 -21.56 39.38
C VAL A 181 -0.31 -20.80 38.71
N ASP A 182 -0.60 -19.82 37.86
CA ASP A 182 0.43 -19.01 37.20
C ASP A 182 0.97 -17.88 38.07
N ILE A 183 0.16 -17.31 38.97
CA ILE A 183 0.57 -16.28 39.94
C ILE A 183 1.43 -16.91 41.05
N THR A 184 0.95 -17.96 41.69
CA THR A 184 1.62 -18.58 42.86
C THR A 184 2.72 -19.57 42.48
N LYS A 185 2.75 -19.98 41.19
CA LYS A 185 3.61 -21.05 40.67
C LYS A 185 3.52 -22.34 41.49
N GLN A 186 2.38 -22.63 42.12
CA GLN A 186 2.15 -23.84 42.90
C GLN A 186 1.40 -24.93 42.09
N PRO A 187 1.58 -26.22 42.42
CA PRO A 187 0.80 -27.29 41.81
C PRO A 187 -0.70 -27.17 42.06
N VAL A 188 -1.52 -27.48 41.05
CA VAL A 188 -2.99 -27.39 41.09
C VAL A 188 -3.61 -28.13 42.28
N ILE A 189 -3.08 -29.31 42.62
CA ILE A 189 -3.58 -30.14 43.71
C ILE A 189 -3.39 -29.42 45.06
N TYR A 190 -2.20 -28.87 45.28
CA TYR A 190 -1.85 -28.20 46.53
C TYR A 190 -2.64 -26.89 46.72
N LEU A 191 -2.81 -26.12 45.64
CA LEU A 191 -3.69 -24.94 45.65
C LEU A 191 -5.14 -25.30 45.98
N LYS A 192 -5.67 -26.40 45.42
CA LYS A 192 -7.04 -26.84 45.72
C LYS A 192 -7.24 -27.28 47.17
N GLU A 193 -6.21 -27.83 47.81
CA GLU A 193 -6.25 -28.18 49.24
C GLU A 193 -6.37 -26.92 50.10
N ILE A 194 -5.52 -25.91 49.85
CA ILE A 194 -5.54 -24.64 50.56
C ILE A 194 -6.84 -23.87 50.27
N LEU A 195 -7.24 -23.75 49.01
CA LEU A 195 -8.45 -23.04 48.61
C LEU A 195 -9.74 -23.69 49.15
N ARG A 196 -9.74 -24.99 49.45
CA ARG A 196 -10.88 -25.65 50.11
C ARG A 196 -11.02 -25.25 51.58
N GLU A 197 -9.92 -24.87 52.23
CA GLU A 197 -9.90 -24.42 53.62
C GLU A 197 -10.38 -22.97 53.74
N ILE A 198 -9.89 -22.08 52.87
CA ILE A 198 -10.11 -20.62 52.97
C ILE A 198 -11.11 -20.04 51.95
N GLY A 199 -11.46 -20.77 50.90
CA GLY A 199 -12.25 -20.27 49.77
C GLY A 199 -13.56 -21.00 49.51
N ILE A 200 -14.35 -20.44 48.59
CA ILE A 200 -15.61 -20.98 48.07
C ILE A 200 -15.44 -21.18 46.56
N TYR A 201 -15.94 -22.31 46.05
CA TYR A 201 -15.91 -22.63 44.63
C TYR A 201 -17.26 -22.34 43.97
N ASN A 202 -17.25 -21.41 43.02
CA ASN A 202 -18.47 -20.98 42.32
C ASN A 202 -18.76 -21.89 41.12
N VAL A 203 -19.80 -22.70 41.23
CA VAL A 203 -20.15 -23.72 40.22
C VAL A 203 -21.19 -23.22 39.20
N LYS A 204 -21.84 -22.08 39.48
CA LYS A 204 -22.96 -21.52 38.69
C LYS A 204 -22.81 -19.98 38.56
N GLY A 205 -23.41 -19.40 37.52
CA GLY A 205 -23.43 -17.96 37.28
C GLY A 205 -22.34 -17.45 36.32
N THR A 206 -22.18 -16.13 36.24
CA THR A 206 -21.17 -15.44 35.41
C THR A 206 -19.74 -15.74 35.86
N HIS A 207 -19.54 -16.02 37.14
CA HIS A 207 -18.26 -16.43 37.74
C HIS A 207 -18.15 -17.96 37.88
N LYS A 208 -18.56 -18.70 36.85
CA LYS A 208 -18.50 -20.17 36.86
C LYS A 208 -17.05 -20.66 36.82
N ASN A 209 -16.76 -21.67 37.65
CA ASN A 209 -15.45 -22.30 37.83
C ASN A 209 -14.37 -21.40 38.44
N THR A 210 -14.75 -20.30 39.10
CA THR A 210 -13.82 -19.43 39.82
C THR A 210 -13.83 -19.73 41.32
N TRP A 211 -12.74 -19.36 41.98
CA TRP A 211 -12.61 -19.35 43.43
C TRP A 211 -12.79 -17.93 43.94
N GLU A 212 -13.37 -17.80 45.13
CA GLU A 212 -13.46 -16.58 45.92
C GLU A 212 -13.07 -16.89 47.36
N LEU A 213 -12.69 -15.88 48.15
CA LEU A 213 -12.44 -16.07 49.58
C LEU A 213 -13.75 -16.20 50.36
N LYS A 214 -13.74 -17.01 51.43
CA LYS A 214 -14.84 -17.04 52.39
C LYS A 214 -15.04 -15.65 53.02
N PRO A 215 -16.27 -15.28 53.39
CA PRO A 215 -16.58 -13.96 53.96
C PRO A 215 -15.78 -13.62 55.22
N GLU A 216 -15.38 -14.63 55.99
CA GLU A 216 -14.54 -14.49 57.19
C GLU A 216 -13.11 -14.02 56.89
N TYR A 217 -12.62 -14.28 55.67
CA TYR A 217 -11.29 -13.89 55.21
C TYR A 217 -11.35 -12.77 54.15
N ARG A 218 -12.51 -12.12 54.00
CA ARG A 218 -12.65 -10.93 53.13
C ARG A 218 -12.32 -9.68 53.94
N HIS A 219 -11.30 -8.95 53.51
CA HIS A 219 -11.03 -7.58 53.96
C HIS A 219 -11.22 -6.58 52.81
N TYR A 220 -12.29 -6.76 52.03
CA TYR A 220 -12.68 -5.71 51.09
C TYR A 220 -13.01 -4.47 51.92
N GLN A 221 -12.17 -3.43 51.86
CA GLN A 221 -12.66 -2.10 52.18
C GLN A 221 -13.86 -1.88 51.26
N GLY A 222 -15.03 -1.66 51.85
CA GLY A 222 -16.24 -1.44 51.07
C GLY A 222 -15.98 -0.30 50.10
N GLU A 223 -16.00 -0.57 48.80
CA GLU A 223 -16.23 0.49 47.83
C GLU A 223 -17.60 1.07 48.16
N ASP A 224 -17.58 2.35 48.56
CA ASP A 224 -18.78 3.16 48.74
C ASP A 224 -19.68 2.97 47.52
N LYS A 225 -20.87 2.42 47.76
CA LYS A 225 -21.96 2.48 46.80
C LYS A 225 -22.31 3.95 46.58
N SER A 226 -21.84 4.52 45.48
CA SER A 226 -22.49 5.70 44.90
C SER A 226 -23.75 5.21 44.16
N ASP A 227 -24.92 5.56 44.69
CA ASP A 227 -26.19 5.60 43.95
C ASP A 227 -26.09 6.53 42.72
#